data_AF-A0A8T0RZ15-F1
#
_entry.id   AF-A0A8T0RZ15-F1
#
_cell.length_a   1.000
_cell.length_b   1.000
_cell.length_c   1.000
_cell.angle_alpha   90.00
_cell.angle_beta   90.00
_cell.angle_gamma   90.00
#
_symmetry.space_group_name_H-M   'P 1'
#
loop_
_entity.id
_entity.type
_entity.pdbx_description
1 polymer ?
#
loop_
_entity_poly.entity_id
_entity_poly.type
_entity_poly.pdbx_seq_one_letter_code
_entity_poly.pdbx_strand_id
1 'polypeptide(L)'
;MCIGGIFLSVLHRSKSGSNQKKKFHSRKKEQYRIRLQEKQKLRFHYGLTEHQLLRYVHIAGKAKRSTGQVLLQLLEMRLETL
;
A
#
# COMPACT_ATOMS: atom_id res chain seq x y z
N MET A 1 4.05 13.31 -14.20
CA MET A 1 4.61 12.05 -13.64
C MET A 1 3.44 11.22 -13.16
N CYS A 2 2.87 10.41 -14.04
CA CYS A 2 1.53 9.85 -13.84
C CYS A 2 1.59 8.54 -13.05
N ILE A 3 0.74 8.42 -12.02
CA ILE A 3 0.04 7.27 -11.41
C ILE A 3 0.60 5.84 -11.66
N GLY A 4 1.03 5.50 -12.89
CA GLY A 4 1.47 4.18 -13.31
C GLY A 4 2.76 3.64 -12.64
N GLY A 5 3.70 4.50 -12.21
CA GLY A 5 4.98 4.03 -11.66
C GLY A 5 4.90 3.49 -10.23
N ILE A 6 4.08 4.13 -9.39
CA ILE A 6 3.95 3.79 -7.97
C ILE A 6 2.89 2.70 -7.77
N PHE A 7 1.82 2.72 -8.57
CA PHE A 7 0.80 1.67 -8.58
C PHE A 7 1.38 0.29 -8.93
N LEU A 8 2.36 0.24 -9.84
CA LEU A 8 3.03 -1.01 -10.21
C LEU A 8 3.99 -1.50 -9.11
N SER A 9 4.70 -0.61 -8.42
CA SER A 9 5.68 -0.98 -7.39
C SER A 9 5.03 -1.40 -6.05
N VAL A 10 3.84 -0.86 -5.78
CA VAL A 10 2.99 -1.25 -4.64
C VAL A 10 2.25 -2.55 -4.97
N LEU A 11 1.65 -2.69 -6.16
CA LEU A 11 0.77 -3.83 -6.47
C LEU A 11 1.43 -5.04 -7.15
N HIS A 12 2.66 -4.95 -7.69
CA HIS A 12 3.30 -6.11 -8.32
C HIS A 12 4.49 -6.67 -7.52
N ARG A 13 4.21 -7.76 -6.81
CA ARG A 13 5.09 -8.94 -6.86
C ARG A 13 4.26 -10.19 -6.60
N SER A 14 3.67 -10.73 -7.67
CA SER A 14 3.08 -12.06 -7.66
C SER A 14 4.02 -13.07 -8.33
N LYS A 15 4.13 -14.24 -7.67
CA LYS A 15 4.71 -15.53 -8.08
C LYS A 15 6.20 -15.78 -7.82
N SER A 16 6.49 -16.76 -6.94
CA SER A 16 6.72 -18.17 -7.31
C SER A 16 7.07 -19.01 -6.07
N GLY A 17 6.65 -20.28 -6.00
CA GLY A 17 7.18 -21.24 -5.01
C GLY A 17 6.17 -22.18 -4.37
N SER A 18 5.86 -23.27 -5.07
CA SER A 18 5.11 -24.43 -4.61
C SER A 18 5.65 -25.05 -3.31
N ASN A 19 4.82 -25.13 -2.26
CA ASN A 19 4.81 -26.28 -1.35
C ASN A 19 3.47 -26.38 -0.58
N GLN A 20 2.57 -27.19 -1.13
CA GLN A 20 1.31 -27.57 -0.49
C GLN A 20 1.61 -28.53 0.66
N LYS A 21 1.71 -28.08 1.93
CA LYS A 21 1.44 -28.91 3.13
C LYS A 21 1.52 -28.23 4.52
N LYS A 22 1.95 -26.96 4.68
CA LYS A 22 1.97 -26.25 5.99
C LYS A 22 1.13 -24.94 6.04
N LYS A 23 0.01 -24.91 5.32
CA LYS A 23 -0.45 -23.68 4.64
C LYS A 23 -1.28 -22.65 5.43
N PHE A 24 -1.97 -22.94 6.54
CA PHE A 24 -2.93 -21.95 7.09
C PHE A 24 -2.32 -20.89 8.03
N HIS A 25 -1.46 -21.28 8.98
CA HIS A 25 -0.80 -20.31 9.87
C HIS A 25 0.32 -19.52 9.19
N SER A 26 1.05 -20.13 8.26
CA SER A 26 2.11 -19.44 7.52
C SER A 26 1.56 -18.36 6.58
N ARG A 27 0.39 -18.60 5.96
CA ARG A 27 -0.27 -17.63 5.06
C ARG A 27 -0.69 -16.35 5.79
N LYS A 28 -1.21 -16.43 7.02
CA LYS A 28 -1.57 -15.23 7.80
C LYS A 28 -0.33 -14.40 8.18
N LYS A 29 0.77 -15.06 8.57
CA LYS A 29 2.06 -14.39 8.83
C LYS A 29 2.63 -13.72 7.57
N GLU A 30 2.48 -14.38 6.43
CA GLU A 30 2.89 -13.87 5.13
C GLU A 30 2.06 -12.65 4.70
N GLN A 31 0.74 -12.69 4.87
CA GLN A 31 -0.13 -11.54 4.59
C GLN A 31 0.23 -10.30 5.43
N TYR A 32 0.50 -10.48 6.73
CA TYR A 32 0.92 -9.36 7.58
C TYR A 32 2.27 -8.79 7.12
N ARG A 33 3.25 -9.66 6.80
CA ARG A 33 4.55 -9.23 6.27
C ARG A 33 4.42 -8.45 4.97
N ILE A 34 3.56 -8.90 4.05
CA ILE A 34 3.32 -8.22 2.77
C ILE A 34 2.73 -6.83 3.00
N ARG A 35 1.67 -6.72 3.82
CA ARG A 35 1.06 -5.42 4.16
C ARG A 35 2.05 -4.47 4.82
N LEU A 36 2.91 -5.00 5.70
CA LEU A 36 3.96 -4.23 6.33
C LEU A 36 4.98 -3.73 5.29
N GLN A 37 5.41 -4.58 4.36
CA GLN A 37 6.32 -4.19 3.27
C GLN A 37 5.71 -3.11 2.38
N GLU A 38 4.45 -3.24 1.98
CA GLU A 38 3.74 -2.20 1.21
C GLU A 38 3.64 -0.89 1.99
N LYS A 39 3.32 -0.95 3.29
CA LYS A 39 3.31 0.23 4.18
C LYS A 39 4.68 0.93 4.21
N GLN A 40 5.77 0.16 4.30
CA GLN A 40 7.12 0.73 4.33
C GLN A 40 7.52 1.32 2.99
N LYS A 41 7.19 0.67 1.87
CA LYS A 41 7.41 1.21 0.53
C LYS A 41 6.69 2.56 0.35
N LEU A 42 5.42 2.65 0.74
CA LEU A 42 4.65 3.89 0.67
C LEU A 42 5.31 5.03 1.47
N ARG A 43 5.78 4.74 2.69
CA ARG A 43 6.50 5.74 3.50
C ARG A 43 7.79 6.22 2.85
N PHE A 44 8.57 5.29 2.27
CA PHE A 44 9.83 5.62 1.62
C PHE A 44 9.61 6.44 0.33
N HIS A 45 8.63 6.05 -0.50
CA HIS A 45 8.37 6.72 -1.78
C HIS A 45 7.76 8.12 -1.62
N TYR A 46 6.84 8.30 -0.67
CA TYR A 46 6.14 9.57 -0.48
C TYR A 46 6.72 10.42 0.67
N GLY A 47 7.76 9.96 1.35
CA GLY A 47 8.40 10.69 2.46
C GLY A 47 7.48 10.94 3.66
N LEU A 48 6.49 10.07 3.89
CA LEU A 48 5.44 10.30 4.90
C LEU A 48 5.80 9.74 6.28
N THR A 49 5.42 10.48 7.33
CA THR A 49 5.44 9.94 8.69
C THR A 49 4.28 8.97 8.92
N GLU A 50 4.43 8.10 9.92
CA GLU A 50 3.42 7.08 10.21
C GLU A 50 2.07 7.70 10.61
N HIS A 51 2.11 8.81 11.35
CA HIS A 51 0.93 9.58 11.74
C HIS A 51 0.21 10.21 10.54
N GLN A 52 0.95 10.72 9.56
CA GLN A 52 0.38 11.29 8.34
C GLN A 52 -0.30 10.20 7.51
N LEU A 53 0.36 9.05 7.32
CA LEU A 53 -0.20 7.92 6.58
C LEU A 53 -1.50 7.42 7.21
N LEU A 54 -1.55 7.27 8.54
CA LEU A 54 -2.76 6.86 9.25
C LEU A 54 -3.92 7.85 9.02
N ARG A 55 -3.64 9.15 9.02
CA ARG A 55 -4.65 10.17 8.74
C ARG A 55 -5.23 10.03 7.33
N TYR A 56 -4.39 9.83 6.32
CA TYR A 56 -4.86 9.64 4.94
C TYR A 56 -5.64 8.35 4.76
N VAL A 57 -5.21 7.26 5.37
CA VAL A 57 -5.94 5.98 5.35
C VAL A 57 -7.32 6.13 5.99
N HIS A 58 -7.42 6.86 7.11
CA HIS A 58 -8.71 7.12 7.76
C HIS A 58 -9.64 7.97 6.90
N ILE A 59 -9.11 9.01 6.25
CA ILE A 59 -9.88 9.85 5.31
C ILE A 59 -10.32 9.04 4.09
N ALA A 60 -9.42 8.25 3.50
CA ALA A 60 -9.71 7.39 2.36
C ALA A 60 -10.70 6.27 2.71
N GLY A 61 -10.68 5.76 3.94
CA GLY A 61 -11.60 4.73 4.44
C GLY A 61 -13.03 5.25 4.62
N LYS A 62 -13.21 6.56 4.81
CA LYS A 62 -14.54 7.20 4.85
C LYS A 62 -15.12 7.46 3.47
N ALA A 63 -14.32 7.39 2.42
CA ALA A 63 -14.79 7.61 1.06
C ALA A 63 -15.55 6.38 0.53
N LYS A 64 -16.58 6.61 -0.31
CA LYS A 64 -17.36 5.53 -0.95
C LYS A 64 -16.56 4.75 -2.02
N ARG A 65 -15.41 5.26 -2.45
CA ARG A 65 -14.56 4.64 -3.50
C ARG A 65 -13.53 3.68 -2.87
N SER A 66 -12.79 2.95 -3.70
CA SER A 66 -11.75 2.05 -3.20
C SER A 66 -10.70 2.83 -2.40
N THR A 67 -10.44 2.38 -1.16
CA THR A 67 -9.55 3.07 -0.22
C THR A 67 -8.14 3.27 -0.80
N GLY A 68 -7.66 2.32 -1.62
CA GLY A 68 -6.36 2.42 -2.28
C GLY A 68 -6.29 3.53 -3.34
N GLN A 69 -7.31 3.68 -4.18
CA GLN A 69 -7.35 4.75 -5.19
C GLN A 69 -7.49 6.13 -4.54
N VAL A 70 -8.35 6.25 -3.52
CA VAL A 70 -8.54 7.53 -2.83
C VAL A 70 -7.28 7.92 -2.05
N LEU A 71 -6.61 6.96 -1.41
CA LEU A 71 -5.34 7.22 -0.73
C LEU A 71 -4.29 7.76 -1.70
N LEU A 72 -4.12 7.13 -2.86
CA LEU A 72 -3.16 7.57 -3.88
C LEU A 72 -3.49 8.97 -4.39
N GLN A 73 -4.77 9.23 -4.69
CA GLN A 73 -5.21 10.54 -5.15
C GLN A 73 -4.92 11.65 -4.10
N LEU A 74 -5.14 11.37 -2.81
CA LEU A 74 -4.81 12.31 -1.73
C LEU A 74 -3.31 12.59 -1.61
N LEU A 75 -2.48 11.57 -1.88
CA LEU A 75 -1.02 11.70 -1.84
C LEU A 75 -0.49 12.46 -3.06
N GLU A 76 -1.05 12.22 -4.25
CA GLU A 76 -0.69 12.94 -5.48
C GLU A 76 -1.04 14.43 -5.39
N MET A 77 -2.25 14.76 -4.92
CA MET A 77 -2.64 16.15 -4.72
C MET A 77 -1.71 16.90 -3.77
N ARG A 78 -1.22 16.25 -2.70
CA ARG A 78 -0.25 16.88 -1.78
C ARG A 78 1.12 17.12 -2.42
N LEU A 79 1.55 16.23 -3.30
CA LEU A 79 2.82 16.37 -4.00
C LEU A 79 2.74 17.50 -5.04
N GLU A 80 1.62 17.60 -5.77
CA GLU A 80 1.41 18.64 -6.79
C GLU A 80 1.20 20.04 -6.21
N THR A 81 0.91 20.16 -4.91
CA THR A 81 0.75 21.45 -4.23
C THR A 81 2.08 22.05 -3.74
N LEU A 82 3.19 21.30 -3.80
CA LEU A 82 4.56 21.74 -3.49
C LEU A 82 5.31 22.07 -4.79
#